data_AF-A0A419A4R5-F1
#
_entry.id   AF-A0A419A4R5-F1
#
_cell.length_a   1.000
_cell.length_b   1.000
_cell.length_c   1.000
_cell.angle_alpha   90.00
_cell.angle_beta   90.00
_cell.angle_gamma   90.00
#
_symmetry.space_group_name_H-M   'P 1'
#
loop_
_entity.id
_entity.type
_entity.pdbx_description
1 polymer ?
#
loop_
_entity_poly.entity_id
_entity_poly.type
_entity_poly.pdbx_seq_one_letter_code
_entity_poly.pdbx_strand_id
1 'polypeptide(L)'
;MVERTPQTQDKYVVRLPDGMRERIRRAADARGHSMNQVIVDTLEKEFPAPIPSADDIMLRIEAVLRHEGERGRFEDVNILNEMLEAAHYPFRVVDEEEGMRLSILPADDLPSRPKHEGQ
;
A
#
# COMPACT_ATOMS: atom_id res chain seq x y z
N MET A 1 28.69 19.63 -3.14
CA MET A 1 28.05 18.92 -2.01
C MET A 1 26.99 18.02 -2.61
N VAL A 2 27.06 16.71 -2.40
CA VAL A 2 26.03 15.77 -2.88
C VAL A 2 24.92 15.76 -1.84
N GLU A 3 23.76 16.32 -2.19
CA GLU A 3 22.54 16.20 -1.39
C GLU A 3 22.20 14.71 -1.22
N ARG A 4 22.24 14.23 0.02
CA ARG A 4 21.64 12.95 0.38
C ARG A 4 20.16 13.21 0.59
N THR A 5 19.32 12.66 -0.27
CA THR A 5 17.88 12.61 -0.08
C THR A 5 17.58 12.03 1.31
N PRO A 6 16.70 12.65 2.10
CA PRO A 6 16.32 12.09 3.40
C PRO A 6 15.71 10.70 3.17
N GLN A 7 16.34 9.66 3.71
CA GLN A 7 15.72 8.34 3.78
C GLN A 7 14.59 8.43 4.81
N THR A 8 13.35 8.56 4.33
CA THR A 8 12.12 8.68 5.12
C THR A 8 11.66 7.38 5.76
N GLN A 9 12.43 6.29 5.66
CA GLN A 9 12.07 4.97 6.17
C GLN A 9 12.62 4.75 7.58
N ASP A 10 11.77 4.21 8.45
CA ASP A 10 12.17 3.76 9.78
C ASP A 10 13.23 2.67 9.70
N LYS A 11 14.19 2.73 10.63
CA LYS A 11 15.32 1.78 10.69
C LYS A 11 15.20 0.93 11.95
N TYR A 12 15.11 -0.38 11.77
CA TYR A 12 15.03 -1.33 12.89
C TYR A 12 16.24 -2.27 12.91
N VAL A 13 16.82 -2.49 14.09
CA VAL A 13 17.94 -3.43 14.26
C VAL A 13 17.40 -4.79 14.67
N VAL A 14 17.43 -5.75 13.74
CA VAL A 14 16.99 -7.13 13.97
C VAL A 14 18.18 -8.00 14.42
N ARG A 15 18.02 -8.70 15.55
CA ARG A 15 18.99 -9.71 16.01
C ARG A 15 18.66 -11.06 15.37
N LEU A 16 19.47 -11.46 14.40
CA LEU A 16 19.29 -12.72 13.69
C LEU A 16 20.03 -13.86 14.41
N PRO A 17 19.46 -15.07 14.48
CA PRO A 17 20.17 -16.25 14.93
C PRO A 17 21.29 -16.63 13.95
N ASP A 18 22.24 -17.44 14.44
CA ASP A 18 23.40 -17.86 13.67
C ASP A 18 23.03 -18.46 12.30
N GLY A 19 23.76 -18.05 11.27
CA GLY A 19 23.54 -18.50 9.89
C GLY A 19 22.31 -17.92 9.18
N MET A 20 21.37 -17.27 9.87
CA MET A 20 20.16 -16.73 9.22
C MET A 20 20.47 -15.60 8.25
N ARG A 21 21.45 -14.74 8.55
CA ARG A 21 21.88 -13.68 7.64
C ARG A 21 22.39 -14.22 6.30
N GLU A 22 23.14 -15.31 6.33
CA GLU A 22 23.65 -15.96 5.12
C GLU A 22 22.53 -16.59 4.29
N ARG A 23 21.53 -17.19 4.96
CA ARG A 23 20.33 -17.70 4.29
C ARG A 23 19.56 -16.59 3.57
N ILE A 24 19.40 -15.42 4.20
CA ILE A 24 18.75 -14.25 3.58
C ILE A 24 19.55 -13.75 2.37
N ARG A 25 20.89 -13.67 2.50
CA ARG A 25 21.77 -13.28 1.38
C ARG A 25 21.58 -14.18 0.17
N ARG A 26 21.64 -15.50 0.35
CA ARG A 26 21.44 -16.46 -0.76
C ARG A 26 20.07 -16.31 -1.42
N ALA A 27 19.03 -16.05 -0.63
CA ALA A 27 17.69 -15.81 -1.17
C ALA A 27 17.61 -14.50 -1.98
N ALA A 28 18.32 -13.46 -1.53
CA ALA A 28 18.43 -12.18 -2.23
C ALA A 28 19.19 -12.34 -3.56
N ASP A 29 20.34 -13.02 -3.54
CA ASP A 29 21.15 -13.29 -4.73
C ASP A 29 20.37 -14.11 -5.78
N ALA A 30 19.64 -15.14 -5.34
CA ALA A 30 18.82 -15.97 -6.22
C ALA A 30 17.66 -15.21 -6.89
N ARG A 31 17.18 -14.11 -6.29
CA ARG A 31 16.11 -13.26 -6.82
C ARG A 31 16.61 -12.02 -7.55
N GLY A 32 17.92 -11.74 -7.50
CA GLY A 32 18.46 -10.46 -7.98
C GLY A 32 17.92 -9.27 -7.19
N HIS A 33 17.65 -9.45 -5.90
CA HIS A 33 17.11 -8.42 -5.01
C HIS A 33 18.12 -8.05 -3.93
N SER A 34 17.90 -6.92 -3.27
CA SER A 34 18.67 -6.60 -2.07
C SER A 34 18.21 -7.47 -0.88
N MET A 35 19.08 -7.68 0.10
CA MET A 35 18.67 -8.35 1.34
C MET A 35 17.50 -7.64 2.01
N ASN A 36 17.46 -6.30 1.97
CA ASN A 36 16.36 -5.53 2.54
C ASN A 36 15.03 -5.84 1.85
N GLN A 37 15.03 -5.88 0.53
CA GLN A 37 13.84 -6.18 -0.26
C GLN A 37 13.30 -7.58 0.06
N VAL A 38 14.17 -8.59 0.13
CA VAL A 38 13.73 -9.94 0.55
C VAL A 38 13.16 -9.98 1.97
N ILE A 39 13.75 -9.21 2.91
CA ILE A 39 13.22 -9.12 4.27
C ILE A 39 11.83 -8.49 4.26
N VAL A 40 11.67 -7.34 3.58
CA VAL A 40 10.38 -6.63 3.47
C VAL A 40 9.34 -7.53 2.80
N ASP A 41 9.62 -8.11 1.63
CA ASP A 41 8.71 -9.01 0.92
C ASP A 41 8.27 -10.21 1.79
N THR A 42 9.15 -10.68 2.67
CA THR A 42 8.84 -11.80 3.58
C THR A 42 7.96 -11.32 4.72
N LEU A 43 8.23 -10.13 5.28
CA LEU A 43 7.42 -9.53 6.33
C LEU A 43 6.02 -9.17 5.80
N GLU A 44 5.89 -8.62 4.59
CA GLU A 44 4.60 -8.28 3.99
C GLU A 44 3.71 -9.50 3.75
N LYS A 45 4.31 -10.68 3.51
CA LYS A 45 3.55 -11.93 3.38
C LYS A 45 2.97 -12.41 4.69
N GLU A 46 3.71 -12.28 5.78
CA GLU A 46 3.29 -12.73 7.11
C GLU A 46 2.48 -11.67 7.86
N PHE A 47 2.75 -10.40 7.58
CA PHE A 47 2.12 -9.21 8.15
C PHE A 47 1.63 -8.31 7.01
N PRO A 48 0.62 -8.75 6.23
CA PRO A 48 0.07 -7.92 5.17
C PRO A 48 -0.48 -6.62 5.77
N ALA A 49 -0.44 -5.55 4.97
CA ALA A 49 -1.10 -4.31 5.35
C ALA A 49 -2.57 -4.62 5.74
N PRO A 50 -3.07 -4.05 6.85
CA PRO A 50 -4.44 -4.29 7.25
C PRO A 50 -5.38 -3.88 6.12
N ILE A 51 -6.29 -4.79 5.75
CA ILE A 51 -7.37 -4.45 4.83
C ILE A 51 -8.20 -3.36 5.52
N PRO A 52 -8.37 -2.17 4.91
CA PRO A 52 -9.17 -1.11 5.50
C PRO A 52 -10.57 -1.60 5.83
N SER A 53 -11.02 -1.33 7.05
CA SER A 53 -12.41 -1.62 7.42
C SER A 53 -13.36 -0.67 6.70
N ALA A 54 -14.65 -1.02 6.68
CA ALA A 54 -15.67 -0.12 6.16
C ALA A 54 -15.69 1.23 6.91
N ASP A 55 -15.39 1.21 8.21
CA ASP A 55 -15.33 2.42 9.04
C ASP A 55 -14.12 3.29 8.65
N ASP A 56 -12.95 2.68 8.37
CA ASP A 56 -11.76 3.41 7.90
C ASP A 56 -12.04 4.10 6.56
N ILE A 57 -12.67 3.38 5.63
CA ILE A 57 -13.05 3.91 4.32
C ILE A 57 -14.06 5.05 4.48
N MET A 58 -15.07 4.88 5.33
CA MET A 58 -16.08 5.91 5.58
C MET A 58 -15.47 7.17 6.19
N LEU A 59 -14.57 7.02 7.17
CA LEU A 59 -13.84 8.12 7.77
C LEU A 59 -13.03 8.89 6.72
N ARG A 60 -12.39 8.18 5.78
CA ARG A 60 -11.64 8.80 4.69
C ARG A 60 -12.55 9.52 3.70
N ILE A 61 -13.68 8.95 3.31
CA ILE A 61 -14.70 9.62 2.46
C ILE A 61 -15.13 10.94 3.11
N GLU A 62 -15.35 10.93 4.41
CA GLU A 62 -15.76 12.12 5.15
C GLU A 62 -14.69 13.22 5.14
N ALA A 63 -13.41 12.85 5.29
CA ALA A 63 -12.29 13.78 5.18
C ALA A 63 -12.21 14.40 3.78
N VAL A 64 -12.30 13.56 2.74
CA VAL A 64 -12.35 13.96 1.34
C VAL A 64 -13.46 15.00 1.08
N LEU A 65 -14.66 14.77 1.61
CA LEU A 65 -15.82 15.67 1.45
C LEU A 65 -15.69 17.00 2.21
N ARG A 66 -14.92 17.03 3.31
CA ARG A 66 -14.73 18.23 4.14
C ARG A 66 -13.57 19.12 3.71
N HIS A 67 -12.71 18.65 2.82
CA HIS A 67 -11.47 19.34 2.53
C HIS A 67 -11.69 20.59 1.65
N GLU A 68 -11.50 21.79 2.23
CA GLU A 68 -11.76 23.08 1.55
C GLU A 68 -10.63 23.55 0.60
N GLY A 69 -9.57 22.77 0.40
CA GLY A 69 -8.47 23.10 -0.53
C GLY A 69 -8.05 21.96 -1.46
N GLU A 70 -7.60 22.28 -2.67
CA GLU A 70 -7.25 21.30 -3.72
C GLU A 70 -6.11 20.36 -3.29
N ARG A 71 -5.06 20.91 -2.67
CA ARG A 71 -3.83 20.13 -2.39
C ARG A 71 -4.04 19.01 -1.38
N GLY A 72 -4.77 19.28 -0.28
CA GLY A 72 -5.07 18.25 0.71
C GLY A 72 -6.23 17.35 0.32
N ARG A 73 -7.18 17.86 -0.48
CA ARG A 73 -8.25 17.02 -1.07
C ARG A 73 -7.66 15.96 -1.99
N PHE A 74 -6.70 16.34 -2.81
CA PHE A 74 -5.97 15.41 -3.68
C PHE A 74 -5.26 14.31 -2.89
N GLU A 75 -4.61 14.66 -1.78
CA GLU A 75 -3.97 13.69 -0.89
C GLU A 75 -4.99 12.73 -0.26
N ASP A 76 -6.10 13.25 0.24
CA ASP A 76 -7.18 12.44 0.81
C ASP A 76 -7.83 11.51 -0.23
N VAL A 77 -8.01 11.97 -1.47
CA VAL A 77 -8.54 11.18 -2.60
C VAL A 77 -7.57 10.06 -2.98
N ASN A 78 -6.26 10.31 -2.98
CA ASN A 78 -5.27 9.27 -3.24
C ASN A 78 -5.29 8.19 -2.16
N ILE A 79 -5.30 8.59 -0.89
CA ILE A 79 -5.36 7.65 0.21
C ILE A 79 -6.68 6.85 0.17
N LEU A 80 -7.80 7.49 -0.15
CA LEU A 80 -9.08 6.79 -0.32
C LEU A 80 -9.02 5.74 -1.43
N ASN A 81 -8.41 6.07 -2.56
CA ASN A 81 -8.25 5.14 -3.68
C ASN A 81 -7.35 3.96 -3.32
N GLU A 82 -6.23 4.20 -2.64
CA GLU A 82 -5.35 3.14 -2.13
C GLU A 82 -6.11 2.22 -1.16
N MET A 83 -6.96 2.79 -0.30
CA MET A 83 -7.78 2.01 0.63
C MET A 83 -8.84 1.16 -0.10
N LEU A 84 -9.53 1.73 -1.10
CA LEU A 84 -10.50 1.01 -1.91
C LEU A 84 -9.84 -0.13 -2.68
N GLU A 85 -8.65 0.10 -3.23
CA GLU A 85 -7.85 -0.92 -3.91
C GLU A 85 -7.41 -2.03 -2.97
N ALA A 86 -6.86 -1.70 -1.80
CA ALA A 86 -6.44 -2.66 -0.78
C ALA A 86 -7.61 -3.50 -0.24
N ALA A 87 -8.81 -2.91 -0.17
CA ALA A 87 -10.05 -3.61 0.17
C ALA A 87 -10.71 -4.33 -1.03
N HIS A 88 -10.08 -4.28 -2.20
CA HIS A 88 -10.55 -4.87 -3.46
C HIS A 88 -11.95 -4.39 -3.88
N TYR A 89 -12.31 -3.15 -3.55
CA TYR A 89 -13.52 -2.53 -4.07
C TYR A 89 -13.33 -2.14 -5.54
N PRO A 90 -14.32 -2.38 -6.40
CA PRO A 90 -14.25 -2.08 -7.83
C PRO A 90 -14.51 -0.60 -8.12
N PHE A 91 -14.09 0.29 -7.22
CA PHE A 91 -14.43 1.71 -7.27
C PHE A 91 -13.18 2.57 -7.16
N ARG A 92 -13.21 3.73 -7.82
CA ARG A 92 -12.22 4.79 -7.68
C ARG A 92 -12.92 6.13 -7.57
N VAL A 93 -12.43 7.00 -6.70
CA VAL A 93 -12.84 8.39 -6.62
C VAL A 93 -11.94 9.23 -7.53
N VAL A 94 -12.56 10.04 -8.38
CA VAL A 94 -11.91 11.00 -9.28
C VAL A 94 -12.31 12.40 -8.82
N ASP A 95 -11.32 13.27 -8.65
CA ASP A 95 -11.53 14.69 -8.39
C ASP A 95 -11.59 15.42 -9.74
N GLU A 96 -12.76 15.98 -10.09
CA GLU A 96 -13.02 16.71 -11.33
C GLU A 96 -13.37 18.18 -11.00
N GLU A 97 -13.30 19.10 -11.97
CA GLU A 97 -13.59 20.53 -11.74
C GLU A 97 -15.01 20.78 -11.17
N GLU A 98 -15.98 19.95 -11.55
CA GLU A 98 -17.37 20.04 -11.10
C GLU A 98 -17.62 19.36 -9.74
N GLY A 99 -16.60 18.68 -9.19
CA GLY A 99 -16.67 17.94 -7.94
C GLY A 99 -16.15 16.51 -8.08
N MET A 100 -16.43 15.69 -7.06
CA MET A 100 -15.91 14.32 -7.02
C MET A 100 -16.88 13.32 -7.63
N ARG A 101 -16.32 12.39 -8.41
CA ARG A 101 -17.07 11.33 -9.07
C ARG A 101 -16.57 9.96 -8.65
N LEU A 102 -17.49 9.11 -8.23
CA LEU A 102 -17.23 7.69 -8.02
C LEU A 102 -17.32 6.95 -9.37
N SER A 103 -16.23 6.30 -9.76
CA SER A 103 -16.11 5.51 -10.99
C SER A 103 -16.04 4.03 -10.66
N ILE A 104 -16.74 3.20 -11.42
CA ILE A 104 -16.55 1.75 -11.37
C ILE A 104 -15.37 1.39 -12.26
N LEU A 105 -14.45 0.57 -11.76
CA LEU A 105 -13.32 0.07 -12.55
C LEU A 105 -13.80 -0.89 -13.65
N PRO A 106 -13.24 -0.83 -14.87
CA PRO A 106 -13.53 -1.80 -15.91
C PRO A 106 -13.07 -3.20 -15.47
N ALA A 107 -13.70 -4.24 -16.02
CA ALA A 107 -13.45 -5.63 -15.61
C ALA A 107 -11.98 -6.05 -15.70
N ASP A 108 -11.23 -5.49 -16.65
CA ASP A 108 -9.80 -5.75 -16.86
C ASP A 108 -8.89 -5.13 -15.78
N ASP A 109 -9.36 -4.06 -15.11
CA ASP A 109 -8.63 -3.35 -14.06
C ASP A 109 -9.13 -3.73 -12.65
N LEU A 110 -9.99 -4.75 -12.55
CA LEU A 110 -10.49 -5.20 -11.25
C LEU A 110 -9.34 -5.82 -10.44
N PRO A 111 -9.22 -5.47 -9.15
CA PRO A 111 -8.28 -6.14 -8.28
C PRO A 111 -8.53 -7.66 -8.28
N SER A 112 -7.46 -8.43 -8.40
CA SER A 112 -7.55 -9.89 -8.34
C SER A 112 -8.14 -10.30 -7.00
N ARG A 113 -9.36 -10.86 -7.01
CA ARG A 113 -9.95 -11.42 -5.79
C ARG A 113 -8.98 -12.44 -5.20
N PRO A 114 -8.69 -12.39 -3.89
CA PRO A 114 -7.88 -13.41 -3.26
C PRO A 114 -8.55 -14.76 -3.56
N LYS A 115 -7.78 -15.72 -4.06
CA LYS A 115 -8.24 -17.10 -4.19
C LYS A 115 -8.57 -17.57 -2.78
N HIS A 116 -9.86 -17.61 -2.44
CA HIS A 116 -10.31 -18.36 -1.29
C HIS A 116 -10.00 -19.83 -1.57
N GLU A 117 -8.81 -20.28 -1.17
CA GLU A 117 -8.52 -21.70 -1.05
C GLU A 117 -9.37 -22.24 0.11
N GLY A 118 -10.50 -22.84 -0.27
CA GLY A 118 -11.12 -24.00 0.37
C GLY A 118 -11.54 -23.90 1.84
N GLN A 119 -12.84 -23.97 2.06
CA GLN A 119 -13.42 -25.03 2.90
C GLN A 119 -14.54 -25.71 2.12
#